data_AF-A0A2S0X9J6-F1
#
_entry.id   AF-A0A2S0X9J6-F1
#
_cell.length_a   1.000
_cell.length_b   1.000
_cell.length_c   1.000
_cell.angle_alpha   90.00
_cell.angle_beta   90.00
_cell.angle_gamma   90.00
#
_symmetry.space_group_name_H-M   'P 1'
#
loop_
_entity.id
_entity.type
_entity.pdbx_description
1 polymer ?
#
loop_
_entity_poly.entity_id
_entity_poly.type
_entity_poly.pdbx_seq_one_letter_code
_entity_poly.pdbx_strand_id
1 'polypeptide(L)'
;MMKLNKVVAVVAVFLIGFCGNALSDNAEMDKIVEICKAKEKATDADIEIWRSDPEPKPRMVKCLEACVGEQMGMMTTDNKISVDAVLKFYATETKDEKAVANMKEVLNECKAVTDKDRCESSAKILKCINDGTRKRGMKEMF
;
A
#
# COMPACT_ATOMS: atom_id res chain seq x y z
N MET A 1 -30.06 15.02 -61.53
CA MET A 1 -30.34 13.75 -60.81
C MET A 1 -29.05 12.92 -60.78
N MET A 2 -28.97 11.96 -59.88
CA MET A 2 -27.85 11.74 -58.95
C MET A 2 -26.88 10.59 -59.34
N LYS A 3 -25.58 10.84 -59.10
CA LYS A 3 -24.43 9.97 -58.71
C LYS A 3 -24.13 8.65 -59.47
N LEU A 4 -22.91 8.58 -60.03
CA LEU A 4 -22.15 7.33 -60.22
C LEU A 4 -20.65 7.52 -59.94
N ASN A 5 -20.11 6.57 -59.17
CA ASN A 5 -18.72 6.13 -59.02
C ASN A 5 -17.69 6.90 -58.15
N LYS A 6 -17.40 6.24 -57.01
CA LYS A 6 -16.10 5.71 -56.55
C LYS A 6 -14.94 6.69 -56.29
N VAL A 7 -14.35 6.47 -55.11
CA VAL A 7 -12.99 6.87 -54.67
C VAL A 7 -12.85 8.29 -54.11
N VAL A 8 -13.52 8.56 -52.98
CA VAL A 8 -12.97 9.45 -51.95
C VAL A 8 -13.27 8.85 -50.59
N ALA A 9 -12.48 7.84 -50.19
CA ALA A 9 -12.43 7.40 -48.80
C ALA A 9 -11.02 7.72 -48.28
N VAL A 10 -10.98 8.90 -47.70
CA VAL A 10 -9.95 9.56 -46.91
C VAL A 10 -9.06 8.59 -46.12
N VAL A 11 -7.77 8.62 -46.48
CA VAL A 11 -6.59 8.79 -45.61
C VAL A 11 -6.53 7.99 -44.29
N ALA A 12 -5.65 6.98 -44.32
CA ALA A 12 -4.74 6.55 -43.26
C ALA A 12 -5.24 6.57 -41.81
N VAL A 13 -5.82 5.44 -41.39
CA VAL A 13 -5.88 5.01 -39.99
C VAL A 13 -4.44 4.74 -39.52
N PHE A 14 -3.84 5.73 -38.87
CA PHE A 14 -2.55 5.55 -38.19
C PHE A 14 -2.77 4.82 -36.86
N LEU A 15 -1.98 3.76 -36.71
CA LEU A 15 -1.80 2.95 -35.53
C LEU A 15 -1.35 3.79 -34.32
N ILE A 16 -2.29 4.14 -33.46
CA ILE A 16 -2.07 4.23 -32.01
C ILE A 16 -3.30 3.52 -31.42
N GLY A 17 -3.23 2.22 -31.18
CA GLY A 17 -2.41 1.73 -30.07
C GLY A 17 -3.23 1.91 -28.81
N PHE A 18 -4.13 0.96 -28.57
CA PHE A 18 -4.86 0.78 -27.33
C PHE A 18 -3.85 0.71 -26.17
N CYS A 19 -3.83 1.69 -25.27
CA CYS A 19 -3.46 1.53 -23.86
C CYS A 19 -3.62 2.87 -23.15
N GLY A 20 -4.51 2.92 -22.16
CA GLY A 20 -4.59 4.08 -21.28
C GLY A 20 -5.82 4.22 -20.41
N ASN A 21 -6.83 3.34 -20.52
CA ASN A 21 -7.82 3.23 -19.46
C ASN A 21 -7.29 2.30 -18.36
N ALA A 22 -6.34 2.82 -17.58
CA ALA A 22 -5.97 2.32 -16.27
C ALA A 22 -5.80 3.51 -15.33
N LEU A 23 -6.89 4.25 -15.11
CA LEU A 23 -7.01 5.03 -13.88
C LEU A 23 -7.28 3.99 -12.79
N SER A 24 -6.21 3.51 -12.16
CA SER A 24 -6.31 2.60 -11.03
C SER A 24 -7.04 3.28 -9.87
N ASP A 25 -7.94 2.54 -9.21
CA ASP A 25 -8.69 2.92 -8.02
C ASP A 25 -7.81 3.10 -6.75
N ASN A 26 -6.52 3.41 -6.90
CA ASN A 26 -5.54 3.58 -5.82
C ASN A 26 -5.06 5.04 -5.66
N ALA A 27 -5.73 6.01 -6.30
CA ALA A 27 -5.31 7.41 -6.31
C ALA A 27 -5.11 8.03 -4.90
N GLU A 28 -5.86 7.56 -3.90
CA GLU A 28 -5.70 8.00 -2.51
C GLU A 28 -4.41 7.48 -1.87
N MET A 29 -4.10 6.19 -2.06
CA MET A 29 -2.85 5.59 -1.58
C MET A 29 -1.64 6.19 -2.28
N ASP A 30 -1.70 6.41 -3.60
CA ASP A 30 -0.62 7.05 -4.34
C ASP A 30 -0.34 8.46 -3.79
N LYS A 31 -1.39 9.22 -3.47
CA LYS A 31 -1.25 10.53 -2.84
C LYS A 31 -0.60 10.45 -1.46
N ILE A 32 -0.98 9.47 -0.62
CA ILE A 32 -0.36 9.24 0.69
C ILE A 32 1.13 8.92 0.52
N VAL A 33 1.47 8.04 -0.43
CA VAL A 33 2.87 7.67 -0.72
C VAL A 33 3.67 8.88 -1.16
N GLU A 34 3.16 9.73 -2.05
CA GLU A 34 3.85 10.96 -2.48
C GLU A 34 4.04 11.96 -1.34
N ILE A 35 3.03 12.14 -0.47
CA ILE A 35 3.16 12.96 0.75
C ILE A 35 4.30 12.41 1.63
N CYS A 36 4.34 11.10 1.83
CA CYS A 36 5.33 10.47 2.68
C CYS A 36 6.73 10.47 2.07
N LYS A 37 6.84 10.26 0.76
CA LYS A 37 8.09 10.39 0.02
C LYS A 37 8.69 11.79 0.21
N ALA A 38 7.88 12.83 0.06
CA ALA A 38 8.31 14.21 0.27
C ALA A 38 8.68 14.50 1.75
N LYS A 39 7.83 14.08 2.70
CA LYS A 39 8.04 14.30 4.15
C LYS A 39 9.34 13.64 4.63
N GLU A 40 9.58 12.40 4.21
CA GLU A 40 10.74 11.61 4.63
C GLU A 40 11.98 11.89 3.78
N LYS A 41 11.84 12.63 2.66
CA LYS A 41 12.89 12.82 1.65
C LYS A 41 13.35 11.49 1.04
N ALA A 42 12.41 10.56 0.89
CA ALA A 42 12.65 9.29 0.21
C ALA A 42 12.76 9.51 -1.31
N THR A 43 13.48 8.62 -1.97
CA THR A 43 13.66 8.60 -3.43
C THR A 43 12.71 7.58 -4.07
N ASP A 44 12.55 7.62 -5.39
CA ASP A 44 11.83 6.56 -6.11
C ASP A 44 12.46 5.18 -5.90
N ALA A 45 13.78 5.12 -5.76
CA ALA A 45 14.47 3.88 -5.42
C ALA A 45 14.04 3.35 -4.04
N ASP A 46 13.83 4.21 -3.06
CA ASP A 46 13.32 3.80 -1.75
C ASP A 46 11.88 3.26 -1.83
N ILE A 47 11.05 3.81 -2.73
CA ILE A 47 9.70 3.28 -2.99
C ILE A 47 9.78 1.88 -3.60
N GLU A 48 10.68 1.65 -4.56
CA GLU A 48 10.87 0.30 -5.13
C GLU A 48 11.39 -0.69 -4.10
N ILE A 49 12.32 -0.25 -3.23
CA ILE A 49 12.81 -1.08 -2.13
C ILE A 49 11.64 -1.42 -1.19
N TRP A 50 10.81 -0.45 -0.82
CA TRP A 50 9.62 -0.70 0.01
C TRP A 50 8.69 -1.74 -0.61
N ARG A 51 8.39 -1.64 -1.92
CA ARG A 51 7.54 -2.62 -2.64
C ARG A 51 8.15 -4.03 -2.71
N SER A 52 9.47 -4.14 -2.66
CA SER A 52 10.15 -5.43 -2.66
C SER A 52 10.29 -6.07 -1.28
N ASP A 53 9.89 -5.36 -0.22
CA ASP A 53 9.91 -5.77 1.19
C ASP A 53 11.18 -6.54 1.66
N PRO A 54 12.40 -6.00 1.47
CA PRO A 54 13.62 -6.70 1.84
C PRO A 54 13.84 -6.67 3.36
N GLU A 55 14.55 -7.67 3.87
CA GLU A 55 15.04 -7.69 5.25
C GLU A 55 16.57 -7.87 5.25
N PRO A 56 17.36 -6.98 5.88
CA PRO A 56 16.94 -5.79 6.64
C PRO A 56 16.52 -4.60 5.77
N LYS A 57 15.48 -3.88 6.21
CA LYS A 57 15.02 -2.65 5.56
C LYS A 57 15.99 -1.48 5.81
N PRO A 58 16.33 -0.68 4.79
CA PRO A 58 17.00 0.61 4.99
C PRO A 58 16.17 1.55 5.88
N ARG A 59 16.84 2.42 6.64
CA ARG A 59 16.16 3.38 7.53
C ARG A 59 15.11 4.22 6.79
N MET A 60 15.39 4.62 5.56
CA MET A 60 14.46 5.44 4.79
C MET A 60 13.14 4.74 4.50
N VAL A 61 13.18 3.44 4.17
CA VAL A 61 12.00 2.61 3.95
C VAL A 61 11.18 2.46 5.22
N LYS A 62 11.84 2.23 6.37
CA LYS A 62 11.16 2.18 7.67
C LYS A 62 10.44 3.49 8.01
N CYS A 63 11.05 4.63 7.70
CA CYS A 63 10.44 5.94 7.93
C CYS A 63 9.28 6.22 6.97
N LEU A 64 9.39 5.76 5.72
CA LEU A 64 8.30 5.80 4.75
C LEU A 64 7.09 4.99 5.27
N GLU A 65 7.31 3.76 5.72
CA GLU A 65 6.28 2.90 6.33
C GLU A 65 5.61 3.57 7.53
N ALA A 66 6.42 4.16 8.43
CA ALA A 66 5.90 4.90 9.57
C ALA A 66 5.00 6.06 9.11
N CYS A 67 5.42 6.85 8.12
CA CYS A 67 4.60 7.93 7.60
C CYS A 67 3.29 7.42 6.98
N VAL A 68 3.32 6.36 6.17
CA VAL A 68 2.10 5.80 5.56
C VAL A 68 1.14 5.33 6.65
N GLY A 69 1.64 4.60 7.66
CA GLY A 69 0.86 4.17 8.81
C GLY A 69 0.26 5.34 9.61
N GLU A 70 1.00 6.44 9.78
CA GLU A 70 0.51 7.67 10.39
C GLU A 70 -0.61 8.32 9.55
N GLN A 71 -0.43 8.45 8.22
CA GLN A 71 -1.42 9.06 7.33
C GLN A 71 -2.73 8.25 7.28
N MET A 72 -2.62 6.93 7.38
CA MET A 72 -3.79 6.03 7.43
C MET A 72 -4.42 5.91 8.83
N GLY A 73 -3.83 6.55 9.85
CA GLY A 73 -4.29 6.42 11.25
C GLY A 73 -4.05 5.04 11.87
N MET A 74 -3.22 4.22 11.23
CA MET A 74 -2.83 2.88 11.68
C MET A 74 -1.77 2.93 12.78
N MET A 75 -1.09 4.08 12.93
CA MET A 75 -0.19 4.34 14.05
C MET A 75 -0.77 5.43 14.96
N THR A 76 -0.59 5.23 16.26
CA THR A 76 -0.92 6.20 17.29
C THR A 76 0.23 7.20 17.48
N THR A 77 -0.04 8.30 18.19
CA THR A 77 0.96 9.33 18.48
C THR A 77 2.08 8.88 19.44
N ASP A 78 1.92 7.76 20.13
CA ASP A 78 2.93 7.13 20.99
C ASP A 78 3.72 6.01 20.28
N ASN A 79 3.78 6.06 18.95
CA ASN A 79 4.47 5.08 18.10
C ASN A 79 3.96 3.64 18.32
N LYS A 80 2.67 3.44 18.56
CA LYS A 80 2.07 2.09 18.63
C LYS A 80 1.12 1.87 17.48
N ILE A 81 0.72 0.62 17.30
CA ILE A 81 -0.33 0.28 16.35
C ILE A 81 -1.72 0.64 16.89
N SER A 82 -2.52 1.26 16.04
CA SER A 82 -3.96 1.42 16.24
C SER A 82 -4.66 0.14 15.80
N VAL A 83 -4.89 -0.77 16.75
CA VAL A 83 -5.55 -2.07 16.49
C VAL A 83 -6.88 -1.87 15.78
N ASP A 84 -7.69 -0.91 16.22
CA ASP A 84 -9.01 -0.67 15.66
C ASP A 84 -8.95 -0.14 14.23
N ALA A 85 -8.03 0.78 13.94
CA ALA A 85 -7.88 1.34 12.58
C ALA A 85 -7.38 0.28 11.60
N VAL A 86 -6.37 -0.52 12.00
CA VAL A 86 -5.83 -1.58 11.15
C VAL A 86 -6.86 -2.68 10.92
N LEU A 87 -7.60 -3.08 11.96
CA LEU A 87 -8.64 -4.09 11.81
C LEU A 87 -9.79 -3.60 10.93
N LYS A 88 -10.19 -2.32 11.06
CA LYS A 88 -11.20 -1.71 10.21
C LYS A 88 -10.76 -1.70 8.74
N PHE A 89 -9.53 -1.28 8.46
CA PHE A 89 -8.97 -1.33 7.12
C PHE A 89 -8.90 -2.77 6.59
N TYR A 90 -8.38 -3.71 7.37
CA TYR A 90 -8.30 -5.10 6.93
C TYR A 90 -9.69 -5.69 6.59
N ALA A 91 -10.73 -5.33 7.34
CA ALA A 91 -12.10 -5.74 7.07
C ALA A 91 -12.73 -5.07 5.83
N THR A 92 -12.16 -3.98 5.27
CA THR A 92 -12.57 -3.47 3.95
C THR A 92 -11.96 -4.28 2.81
N GLU A 93 -10.77 -4.85 3.02
CA GLU A 93 -10.04 -5.60 2.00
C GLU A 93 -10.49 -7.06 1.85
N THR A 94 -11.14 -7.62 2.88
CA THR A 94 -11.64 -9.00 2.85
C THR A 94 -12.99 -9.17 3.51
N LYS A 95 -13.81 -10.08 2.96
CA LYS A 95 -15.08 -10.53 3.55
C LYS A 95 -14.95 -11.81 4.38
N ASP A 96 -13.74 -12.37 4.49
CA ASP A 96 -13.48 -13.58 5.27
C ASP A 96 -13.42 -13.24 6.77
N GLU A 97 -14.52 -13.53 7.48
CA GLU A 97 -14.64 -13.30 8.92
C GLU A 97 -13.58 -14.04 9.74
N LYS A 98 -13.14 -15.23 9.29
CA LYS A 98 -12.08 -15.98 9.97
C LYS A 98 -10.73 -15.29 9.78
N ALA A 99 -10.45 -14.76 8.59
CA ALA A 99 -9.25 -13.97 8.35
C ALA A 99 -9.24 -12.70 9.23
N VAL A 100 -10.39 -12.01 9.35
CA VAL A 100 -10.54 -10.83 10.22
C VAL A 100 -10.34 -11.19 11.69
N ALA A 101 -10.90 -12.30 12.17
CA ALA A 101 -10.70 -12.78 13.54
C ALA A 101 -9.22 -13.11 13.82
N ASN A 102 -8.56 -13.82 12.89
CA ASN A 102 -7.14 -14.12 13.00
C ASN A 102 -6.27 -12.85 12.99
N MET A 103 -6.59 -11.86 12.15
CA MET A 103 -5.88 -10.58 12.13
C MET A 103 -6.05 -9.85 13.47
N LYS A 104 -7.25 -9.86 14.05
CA LYS A 104 -7.49 -9.29 15.38
C LYS A 104 -6.61 -9.93 16.46
N GLU A 105 -6.39 -11.24 16.42
CA GLU A 105 -5.45 -11.90 17.34
C GLU A 105 -4.02 -11.43 17.13
N VAL A 106 -3.54 -11.39 15.87
CA VAL A 106 -2.20 -10.90 15.53
C VAL A 106 -1.98 -9.47 16.02
N LEU A 107 -2.93 -8.57 15.78
CA LEU A 107 -2.85 -7.18 16.24
C LEU A 107 -2.82 -7.09 17.77
N ASN A 108 -3.54 -7.98 18.47
CA ASN A 108 -3.51 -8.04 19.93
C ASN A 108 -2.18 -8.55 20.48
N GLU A 109 -1.52 -9.47 19.79
CA GLU A 109 -0.15 -9.92 20.11
C GLU A 109 0.86 -8.78 19.91
N CYS A 110 0.68 -7.97 18.87
CA CYS A 110 1.62 -6.93 18.48
C CYS A 110 1.37 -5.55 19.12
N LYS A 111 0.24 -5.33 19.81
CA LYS A 111 -0.15 -3.99 20.31
C LYS A 111 0.84 -3.33 21.28
N ALA A 112 1.66 -4.13 21.96
CA ALA A 112 2.67 -3.64 22.90
C ALA A 112 4.04 -3.38 22.21
N VAL A 113 4.21 -3.81 20.95
CA VAL A 113 5.42 -3.57 20.19
C VAL A 113 5.54 -2.08 19.88
N THR A 114 6.67 -1.51 20.26
CA THR A 114 6.95 -0.09 20.04
C THR A 114 8.47 0.17 20.07
N ASP A 115 8.86 1.36 19.65
CA ASP A 115 10.19 1.93 19.82
C ASP A 115 10.11 3.46 20.03
N LYS A 116 11.17 4.02 20.62
CA LYS A 116 11.32 5.48 20.76
C LYS A 116 11.48 6.16 19.40
N ASP A 117 12.15 5.49 18.46
CA ASP A 117 12.24 5.93 17.06
C ASP A 117 10.99 5.45 16.30
N ARG A 118 10.21 6.38 15.75
CA ARG A 118 8.96 6.05 15.04
C ARG A 118 9.17 5.13 13.83
N CYS A 119 10.30 5.25 13.15
CA CYS A 119 10.63 4.44 11.98
C CYS A 119 10.94 3.01 12.42
N GLU A 120 11.75 2.85 13.46
CA GLU A 120 12.02 1.53 14.04
C GLU A 120 10.77 0.90 14.66
N SER A 121 9.88 1.73 15.24
CA SER A 121 8.62 1.25 15.77
C SER A 121 7.73 0.65 14.69
N SER A 122 7.53 1.36 13.57
CA SER A 122 6.76 0.86 12.43
C SER A 122 7.33 -0.45 11.90
N ALA A 123 8.64 -0.53 11.67
CA ALA A 123 9.30 -1.73 11.17
C ALA A 123 9.13 -2.93 12.12
N LYS A 124 9.25 -2.72 13.44
CA LYS A 124 9.04 -3.78 14.45
C LYS A 124 7.59 -4.24 14.51
N ILE A 125 6.65 -3.31 14.42
CA ILE A 125 5.22 -3.60 14.39
C ILE A 125 4.88 -4.43 13.14
N LEU A 126 5.28 -3.97 11.95
CA LEU A 126 5.05 -4.69 10.70
C LEU A 126 5.68 -6.08 10.72
N LYS A 127 6.92 -6.19 11.21
CA LYS A 127 7.56 -7.49 11.43
C LYS A 127 6.73 -8.39 12.34
N CYS A 128 6.24 -7.88 13.47
CA CYS A 128 5.40 -8.65 14.38
C CYS A 128 4.13 -9.15 13.70
N ILE A 129 3.47 -8.30 12.90
CA ILE A 129 2.27 -8.66 12.15
C ILE A 129 2.58 -9.73 11.13
N ASN A 130 3.61 -9.55 10.30
CA ASN A 130 4.00 -10.52 9.26
C ASN A 130 4.41 -11.87 9.89
N ASP A 131 5.15 -11.86 11.00
CA ASP A 131 5.47 -13.07 11.76
C ASP A 131 4.18 -13.74 12.29
N GLY A 132 3.21 -12.96 12.75
CA GLY A 132 1.91 -13.42 13.25
C GLY A 132 0.98 -13.99 12.18
N THR A 133 0.93 -13.38 11.00
CA THR A 133 0.14 -13.83 9.84
C THR A 133 0.73 -15.11 9.26
N ARG A 134 2.06 -15.20 9.10
CA ARG A 134 2.73 -16.43 8.62
C ARG A 134 2.50 -17.62 9.55
N LYS A 135 2.56 -17.43 10.87
CA LYS A 135 2.23 -18.48 11.86
C LYS A 135 0.81 -19.05 11.68
N ARG A 136 -0.10 -18.26 11.11
CA ARG A 136 -1.52 -18.60 10.90
C ARG A 136 -1.83 -19.00 9.45
N GLY A 137 -0.82 -19.06 8.58
CA GLY A 137 -1.00 -19.38 7.15
C GLY A 137 -1.78 -18.30 6.38
N MET A 138 -1.79 -17.06 6.87
CA MET A 138 -2.41 -15.92 6.20
C MET A 138 -1.42 -15.31 5.20
N LYS A 139 -1.95 -14.67 4.14
CA LYS A 139 -1.14 -13.78 3.31
C LYS A 139 -0.70 -12.57 4.15
N GLU A 140 0.50 -12.08 3.88
CA GLU A 140 1.00 -10.85 4.49
C GLU A 140 0.17 -9.64 4.02
N MET A 141 0.19 -8.58 4.83
CA MET A 141 -0.67 -7.40 4.64
C MET A 141 -0.19 -6.51 3.48
N PHE A 142 1.05 -6.69 3.02
CA PHE A 142 1.71 -5.93 1.97
C PHE A 142 2.39 -6.89 0.98
#